data_AF-A0A966WKQ9-F1
#
_entry.id   AF-A0A966WKQ9-F1
#
_cell.length_a   1.000
_cell.length_b   1.000
_cell.length_c   1.000
_cell.angle_alpha   90.00
_cell.angle_beta   90.00
_cell.angle_gamma   90.00
#
_symmetry.space_group_name_H-M   'P 1'
#
loop_
_entity.id
_entity.type
_entity.pdbx_description
1 polymer ?
#
loop_
_entity_poly.entity_id
_entity_poly.type
_entity_poly.pdbx_seq_one_letter_code
_entity_poly.pdbx_strand_id
1 'polypeptide(L)'
;WGTQQLGFAPPGNNKFDGVFGIWYGKGPGVDRTSDVFKHGNMAGTTAWGGVLAIAGDDHVSKSSTAAHQSDHIFKACGLPVFFPASVQEVLDFGLHGIALSRYAGVWAGMKTIQEIVESSATVDIDPQGLQIVLPDFEMPPGGVHIRWPDDPLSQEARLFNYKWYAALAYIRANRLNHTVIRGPQDRFGLMASGKAYNDTRQALLDLGLDDHTCNRLGIRVHKVGVVWPLEPQSTREFADGLQEIVVVEEKRQLIEYQLKEELYNWPDAKRPRVLGKFDQVDGDSGGEWSAPNPISHSLLRANADLTPALIAQAIARRLKKMGLDADTTARIDAQLAVLDAKQQAMQVLEVKADRQPWFCSGCPHNTSTQVPEGSRAMAGIGCHFMSLWMDRSTTGFTQMGGEGVPWVGQQPFSNDQHIFANIGDGTYFHSGILAVRQSVAAGVNITYKILYNDAVAMTGGQPIGERAEGHSVVQIAQSMRAEGAKRIV
;
A
#
# COMPACT_ATOMS: atom_id res chain seq x y z
N TRP A 1 -0.87 19.41 -5.48
CA TRP A 1 -0.99 20.66 -4.70
C TRP A 1 -2.45 21.02 -4.50
N GLY A 2 -2.74 21.95 -3.59
CA GLY A 2 -4.09 22.38 -3.26
C GLY A 2 -4.05 23.30 -2.05
N THR A 3 -4.68 22.89 -0.95
CA THR A 3 -4.78 23.67 0.29
C THR A 3 -3.44 24.06 0.93
N GLN A 4 -2.35 23.37 0.58
CA GLN A 4 -0.99 23.69 1.04
C GLN A 4 -0.48 25.03 0.47
N GLN A 5 -1.06 25.50 -0.63
CA GLN A 5 -0.65 26.75 -1.27
C GLN A 5 -1.39 27.98 -0.72
N LEU A 6 -2.29 27.81 0.26
CA LEU A 6 -2.98 28.94 0.90
C LEU A 6 -2.02 29.94 1.56
N GLY A 7 -0.81 29.49 1.92
CA GLY A 7 0.26 30.38 2.40
C GLY A 7 0.80 31.37 1.36
N PHE A 8 0.44 31.21 0.07
CA PHE A 8 0.89 32.10 -1.00
C PHE A 8 -0.04 33.29 -1.22
N ALA A 9 -1.27 33.22 -0.69
CA ALA A 9 -2.23 34.31 -0.82
C ALA A 9 -1.78 35.52 0.02
N PRO A 10 -2.16 36.76 -0.37
CA PRO A 10 -1.94 37.94 0.44
C PRO A 10 -2.45 37.78 1.88
N PRO A 11 -1.78 38.36 2.88
CA PRO A 11 -2.25 38.36 4.27
C PRO A 11 -3.70 38.85 4.38
N GLY A 12 -4.53 38.12 5.13
CA GLY A 12 -5.96 38.44 5.31
C GLY A 12 -6.93 37.80 4.31
N ASN A 13 -6.43 37.17 3.23
CA ASN A 13 -7.30 36.48 2.25
C ASN A 13 -7.71 35.06 2.68
N ASN A 14 -7.03 34.48 3.68
CA ASN A 14 -7.32 33.15 4.17
C ASN A 14 -8.51 33.18 5.16
N LYS A 15 -9.50 32.31 4.93
CA LYS A 15 -10.66 32.15 5.83
C LYS A 15 -10.35 31.32 7.09
N PHE A 16 -9.28 30.54 7.06
CA PHE A 16 -8.87 29.61 8.11
C PHE A 16 -7.36 29.73 8.34
N ASP A 17 -6.90 29.47 9.57
CA ASP A 17 -5.47 29.54 9.93
C ASP A 17 -4.66 28.41 9.28
N GLY A 18 -5.27 27.24 9.10
CA GLY A 18 -4.68 26.07 8.46
C GLY A 18 -5.74 25.11 7.93
N VAL A 19 -5.37 24.39 6.87
CA VAL A 19 -6.25 23.38 6.24
C VAL A 19 -5.41 22.14 6.00
N PHE A 20 -5.88 20.99 6.50
CA PHE A 20 -5.29 19.71 6.18
C PHE A 20 -5.91 19.13 4.90
N GLY A 21 -5.14 18.34 4.16
CA GLY A 21 -5.60 17.62 2.97
C GLY A 21 -5.49 16.12 3.19
N ILE A 22 -6.50 15.39 2.73
CA ILE A 22 -6.43 13.92 2.64
C ILE A 22 -6.56 13.57 1.16
N TRP A 23 -5.55 12.88 0.64
CA TRP A 23 -5.62 12.20 -0.64
C TRP A 23 -5.87 10.71 -0.37
N TYR A 24 -6.69 10.06 -1.19
CA TYR A 24 -6.86 8.61 -1.11
C TYR A 24 -6.92 8.00 -2.51
N GLY A 25 -6.44 6.77 -2.64
CA GLY A 25 -6.50 6.02 -3.88
C GLY A 25 -6.14 4.56 -3.70
N LYS A 26 -6.65 3.69 -4.57
CA LYS A 26 -6.15 2.31 -4.67
C LYS A 26 -4.72 2.30 -5.20
N GLY A 27 -4.03 1.18 -5.02
CA GLY A 27 -2.66 0.95 -5.50
C GLY A 27 -2.28 1.59 -6.85
N PRO A 28 -2.94 1.25 -7.97
CA PRO A 28 -2.64 1.86 -9.27
C PRO A 28 -2.81 3.39 -9.33
N GLY A 29 -3.70 3.95 -8.51
CA GLY A 29 -3.83 5.39 -8.33
C GLY A 29 -2.60 6.01 -7.68
N VAL A 30 -1.96 5.31 -6.74
CA VAL A 30 -0.68 5.72 -6.13
C VAL A 30 0.41 5.76 -7.19
N ASP A 31 0.54 4.72 -8.02
CA ASP A 31 1.53 4.66 -9.10
C ASP A 31 1.42 5.88 -10.03
N ARG A 32 0.20 6.17 -10.49
CA ARG A 32 -0.08 7.31 -11.39
C ARG A 32 0.16 8.68 -10.74
N THR A 33 0.07 8.77 -9.42
CA THR A 33 0.15 10.04 -8.67
C THR A 33 1.58 10.38 -8.24
N SER A 34 2.57 9.54 -8.55
CA SER A 34 3.97 9.72 -8.13
C SER A 34 4.54 11.11 -8.44
N ASP A 35 4.22 11.69 -9.60
CA ASP A 35 4.66 13.06 -9.96
C ASP A 35 4.06 14.12 -9.02
N VAL A 36 2.77 14.01 -8.71
CA VAL A 36 2.07 14.90 -7.77
C VAL A 36 2.63 14.75 -6.37
N PHE A 37 2.92 13.53 -5.93
CA PHE A 37 3.53 13.28 -4.61
C PHE A 37 4.91 13.90 -4.50
N LYS A 38 5.75 13.78 -5.53
CA LYS A 38 7.09 14.39 -5.55
C LYS A 38 6.99 15.92 -5.45
N HIS A 39 6.19 16.55 -6.30
CA HIS A 39 5.97 18.00 -6.26
C HIS A 39 5.35 18.47 -4.94
N GLY A 40 4.38 17.73 -4.40
CA GLY A 40 3.72 18.03 -3.13
C GLY A 40 4.69 17.95 -1.94
N ASN A 41 5.49 16.89 -1.88
CA ASN A 41 6.39 16.62 -0.76
C ASN A 41 7.62 17.53 -0.76
N MET A 42 8.24 17.77 -1.92
CA MET A 42 9.35 18.71 -2.06
C MET A 42 8.95 20.11 -1.58
N ALA A 43 7.82 20.62 -2.09
CA ALA A 43 7.29 21.91 -1.68
C ALA A 43 6.92 21.93 -0.18
N GLY A 44 6.17 20.92 0.28
CA GLY A 44 5.78 20.72 1.67
C GLY A 44 4.39 21.25 2.02
N THR A 45 4.15 21.41 3.32
CA THR A 45 2.89 21.88 3.91
C THR A 45 3.05 23.26 4.55
N THR A 46 1.93 23.92 4.87
CA THR A 46 1.95 25.15 5.67
C THR A 46 2.16 24.85 7.16
N ALA A 47 2.55 25.85 7.95
CA ALA A 47 2.81 25.70 9.39
C ALA A 47 1.61 25.16 10.21
N TRP A 48 0.39 25.45 9.75
CA TRP A 48 -0.86 24.99 10.38
C TRP A 48 -1.59 23.91 9.56
N GLY A 49 -1.05 23.55 8.39
CA GLY A 49 -1.62 22.54 7.49
C GLY A 49 -1.17 21.13 7.84
N GLY A 50 -1.26 20.24 6.84
CA GLY A 50 -0.85 18.84 6.92
C GLY A 50 -1.44 18.07 5.74
N VAL A 51 -0.77 17.03 5.26
CA VAL A 51 -1.26 16.17 4.18
C VAL A 51 -1.04 14.71 4.51
N LEU A 52 -2.10 13.93 4.39
CA LEU A 52 -2.09 12.48 4.48
C LEU A 52 -2.53 11.86 3.16
N ALA A 53 -1.69 11.00 2.58
CA ALA A 53 -1.99 10.23 1.37
C ALA A 53 -2.27 8.77 1.76
N ILE A 54 -3.51 8.31 1.57
CA ILE A 54 -3.97 6.98 1.97
C ILE A 54 -4.00 6.06 0.75
N ALA A 55 -3.21 5.00 0.78
CA ALA A 55 -3.24 3.93 -0.22
C ALA A 55 -4.13 2.77 0.24
N GLY A 56 -5.06 2.36 -0.61
CA GLY A 56 -5.82 1.10 -0.47
C GLY A 56 -5.15 -0.01 -1.26
N ASP A 57 -4.38 -0.86 -0.58
CA ASP A 57 -3.68 -2.00 -1.17
C ASP A 57 -4.53 -3.28 -1.13
N ASP A 58 -4.47 -4.01 -2.25
CA ASP A 58 -5.09 -5.33 -2.42
C ASP A 58 -3.97 -6.35 -2.63
N HIS A 59 -3.58 -7.04 -1.54
CA HIS A 59 -2.41 -7.92 -1.56
C HIS A 59 -2.62 -9.16 -2.43
N VAL A 60 -3.86 -9.64 -2.57
CA VAL A 60 -4.22 -10.86 -3.31
C VAL A 60 -4.92 -10.57 -4.64
N SER A 61 -5.15 -9.29 -4.97
CA SER A 61 -5.83 -8.85 -6.18
C SER A 61 -7.29 -9.31 -6.28
N LYS A 62 -8.00 -9.39 -5.14
CA LYS A 62 -9.40 -9.86 -5.10
C LYS A 62 -10.35 -8.98 -5.92
N SER A 63 -10.07 -7.68 -5.99
CA SER A 63 -10.91 -6.68 -6.68
C SER A 63 -10.10 -5.74 -7.58
N SER A 64 -8.90 -6.17 -7.96
CA SER A 64 -7.88 -5.37 -8.66
C SER A 64 -7.32 -6.14 -9.86
N THR A 65 -6.75 -5.44 -10.84
CA THR A 65 -6.06 -6.07 -11.99
C THR A 65 -4.65 -6.53 -11.66
N ALA A 66 -4.08 -6.05 -10.55
CA ALA A 66 -2.76 -6.39 -10.07
C ALA A 66 -2.77 -6.45 -8.55
N ALA A 67 -2.03 -7.42 -8.01
CA ALA A 67 -1.72 -7.49 -6.59
C ALA A 67 -0.77 -6.34 -6.23
N HIS A 68 -1.15 -5.46 -5.30
CA HIS A 68 -0.44 -4.18 -5.10
C HIS A 68 0.35 -4.07 -3.79
N GLN A 69 1.33 -3.17 -3.74
CA GLN A 69 2.10 -2.75 -2.56
C GLN A 69 2.61 -1.29 -2.73
N SER A 70 1.92 -0.32 -2.12
CA SER A 70 2.14 1.11 -2.33
C SER A 70 3.29 1.73 -1.51
N ASP A 71 3.73 1.08 -0.44
CA ASP A 71 4.77 1.61 0.46
C ASP A 71 6.10 1.90 -0.26
N HIS A 72 6.48 1.12 -1.27
CA HIS A 72 7.64 1.39 -2.13
C HIS A 72 7.54 2.69 -2.92
N ILE A 73 6.34 3.04 -3.43
CA ILE A 73 6.13 4.29 -4.16
C ILE A 73 6.13 5.48 -3.22
N PHE A 74 5.50 5.35 -2.05
CA PHE A 74 5.57 6.39 -1.02
C PHE A 74 7.02 6.65 -0.57
N LYS A 75 7.81 5.60 -0.34
CA LYS A 75 9.27 5.71 -0.12
C LYS A 75 9.96 6.44 -1.27
N ALA A 76 9.70 6.05 -2.51
CA ALA A 76 10.31 6.68 -3.69
C ALA A 76 9.92 8.17 -3.86
N CYS A 77 8.78 8.59 -3.31
CA CYS A 77 8.32 9.98 -3.29
C CYS A 77 8.74 10.73 -2.01
N GLY A 78 9.39 10.06 -1.05
CA GLY A 78 9.87 10.64 0.19
C GLY A 78 8.82 10.85 1.27
N LEU A 79 7.70 10.13 1.24
CA LEU A 79 6.62 10.24 2.21
C LEU A 79 6.82 9.23 3.36
N PRO A 80 6.91 9.65 4.64
CA PRO A 80 6.87 8.72 5.75
C PRO A 80 5.61 7.86 5.72
N VAL A 81 5.73 6.53 5.86
CA VAL A 81 4.66 5.56 5.60
C VAL A 81 4.18 4.91 6.88
N PHE A 82 2.97 5.25 7.29
CA PHE A 82 2.23 4.58 8.35
C PHE A 82 1.62 3.28 7.84
N PHE A 83 1.64 2.21 8.65
CA PHE A 83 0.98 0.95 8.33
C PHE A 83 0.17 0.43 9.55
N PRO A 84 -1.09 0.88 9.70
CA PRO A 84 -1.96 0.47 10.81
C PRO A 84 -2.24 -1.04 10.81
N ALA A 85 -2.30 -1.62 12.00
CA ALA A 85 -2.68 -3.02 12.23
C ALA A 85 -4.16 -3.17 12.61
N SER A 86 -4.90 -2.10 12.86
CA SER A 86 -6.31 -2.17 13.28
C SER A 86 -7.11 -0.95 12.83
N VAL A 87 -8.44 -1.01 12.96
CA VAL A 87 -9.34 0.12 12.69
C VAL A 87 -9.04 1.31 13.62
N GLN A 88 -8.74 1.05 14.91
CA GLN A 88 -8.32 2.11 15.84
C GLN A 88 -7.06 2.83 15.34
N GLU A 89 -6.06 2.06 14.89
CA GLU A 89 -4.81 2.66 14.40
C GLU A 89 -4.97 3.43 13.10
N VAL A 90 -5.97 3.13 12.27
CA VAL A 90 -6.29 3.99 11.11
C VAL A 90 -6.63 5.41 11.58
N LEU A 91 -7.37 5.54 12.69
CA LEU A 91 -7.72 6.85 13.27
C LEU A 91 -6.49 7.49 13.94
N ASP A 92 -5.82 6.77 14.83
CA ASP A 92 -4.70 7.31 15.62
C ASP A 92 -3.50 7.66 14.71
N PHE A 93 -3.12 6.78 13.78
CA PHE A 93 -2.07 7.06 12.80
C PHE A 93 -2.52 8.10 11.77
N GLY A 94 -3.82 8.28 11.54
CA GLY A 94 -4.33 9.35 10.70
C GLY A 94 -4.03 10.72 11.30
N LEU A 95 -4.31 10.86 12.60
CA LEU A 95 -3.99 12.06 13.37
C LEU A 95 -2.48 12.28 13.48
N HIS A 96 -1.70 11.24 13.81
CA HIS A 96 -0.24 11.35 13.81
C HIS A 96 0.32 11.67 12.43
N GLY A 97 -0.24 11.16 11.34
CA GLY A 97 0.21 11.43 9.98
C GLY A 97 0.02 12.90 9.59
N ILE A 98 -1.13 13.48 9.93
CA ILE A 98 -1.39 14.92 9.73
C ILE A 98 -0.45 15.76 10.59
N ALA A 99 -0.25 15.40 11.86
CA ALA A 99 0.61 16.14 12.77
C ALA A 99 2.11 16.03 12.43
N LEU A 100 2.59 14.85 12.01
CA LEU A 100 3.94 14.63 11.48
C LEU A 100 4.15 15.48 10.23
N SER A 101 3.18 15.44 9.31
CA SER A 101 3.21 16.23 8.08
C SER A 101 3.27 17.74 8.35
N ARG A 102 2.51 18.20 9.35
CA ARG A 102 2.58 19.59 9.83
C ARG A 102 3.96 19.91 10.36
N TYR A 103 4.46 19.13 11.30
CA TYR A 103 5.72 19.37 12.01
C TYR A 103 6.93 19.37 11.07
N ALA A 104 7.06 18.33 10.23
CA ALA A 104 8.22 18.13 9.39
C ALA A 104 8.10 18.78 7.99
N GLY A 105 6.95 19.34 7.64
CA GLY A 105 6.75 19.96 6.33
C GLY A 105 6.78 18.96 5.15
N VAL A 106 6.55 17.67 5.42
CA VAL A 106 6.46 16.58 4.43
C VAL A 106 5.02 16.19 4.19
N TRP A 107 4.72 15.48 3.11
CA TRP A 107 3.49 14.69 3.03
C TRP A 107 3.69 13.37 3.78
N ALA A 108 2.68 12.89 4.48
CA ALA A 108 2.68 11.56 5.10
C ALA A 108 1.89 10.58 4.23
N GLY A 109 2.36 9.35 4.11
CA GLY A 109 1.67 8.23 3.47
C GLY A 109 1.07 7.29 4.51
N MET A 110 -0.06 6.67 4.21
CA MET A 110 -0.63 5.58 5.01
C MET A 110 -1.01 4.44 4.08
N LYS A 111 -0.46 3.26 4.31
CA LYS A 111 -0.86 2.03 3.63
C LYS A 111 -1.98 1.38 4.41
N THR A 112 -3.10 1.11 3.75
CA THR A 112 -4.22 0.35 4.30
C THR A 112 -4.47 -0.86 3.42
N ILE A 113 -4.95 -1.95 4.01
CA ILE A 113 -5.22 -3.20 3.28
C ILE A 113 -6.67 -3.63 3.50
N GLN A 114 -7.20 -4.40 2.54
CA GLN A 114 -8.59 -4.86 2.53
C GLN A 114 -9.05 -5.42 3.89
N GLU A 115 -8.23 -6.24 4.53
CA GLU A 115 -8.56 -6.94 5.78
C GLU A 115 -8.82 -6.00 6.95
N ILE A 116 -8.23 -4.79 6.92
CA ILE A 116 -8.47 -3.75 7.93
C ILE A 116 -9.63 -2.86 7.50
N VAL A 117 -9.65 -2.39 6.24
CA VAL A 117 -10.61 -1.38 5.78
C VAL A 117 -12.03 -1.94 5.59
N GLU A 118 -12.18 -3.23 5.26
CA GLU A 118 -13.48 -3.90 5.15
C GLU A 118 -13.95 -4.54 6.46
N SER A 119 -13.21 -4.34 7.57
CA SER A 119 -13.59 -4.85 8.88
C SER A 119 -14.48 -3.87 9.65
N SER A 120 -15.13 -4.35 10.71
CA SER A 120 -15.89 -3.52 11.66
C SER A 120 -15.36 -3.75 13.06
N ALA A 121 -15.15 -2.68 13.82
CA ALA A 121 -14.68 -2.71 15.19
C ALA A 121 -15.33 -1.60 16.01
N THR A 122 -15.42 -1.80 17.32
CA THR A 122 -15.64 -0.68 18.25
C THR A 122 -14.32 0.05 18.43
N VAL A 123 -14.36 1.37 18.32
CA VAL A 123 -13.19 2.26 18.47
C VAL A 123 -13.43 3.23 19.60
N ASP A 124 -12.34 3.64 20.24
CA ASP A 124 -12.34 4.71 21.21
C ASP A 124 -12.14 6.06 20.48
N ILE A 125 -12.99 7.03 20.81
CA ILE A 125 -12.96 8.38 20.24
C ILE A 125 -12.95 9.36 21.40
N ASP A 126 -11.74 9.67 21.87
CA ASP A 126 -11.48 10.71 22.84
C ASP A 126 -10.57 11.78 22.21
N PRO A 127 -11.03 13.03 22.03
CA PRO A 127 -10.21 14.13 21.55
C PRO A 127 -8.95 14.39 22.38
N GLN A 128 -8.91 13.93 23.63
CA GLN A 128 -7.76 14.04 24.54
C GLN A 128 -7.01 12.70 24.70
N GLY A 129 -7.49 11.61 24.11
CA GLY A 129 -6.90 10.28 24.26
C GLY A 129 -5.54 10.16 23.55
N LEU A 130 -5.40 10.78 22.38
CA LEU A 130 -4.14 10.77 21.62
C LEU A 130 -3.24 11.94 22.02
N GLN A 131 -2.11 11.64 22.66
CA GLN A 131 -1.12 12.62 23.07
C GLN A 131 0.01 12.73 22.04
N ILE A 132 -0.05 13.76 21.20
CA ILE A 132 1.01 14.05 20.21
C ILE A 132 2.13 14.86 20.87
N VAL A 133 3.35 14.35 20.77
CA VAL A 133 4.57 15.00 21.25
C VAL A 133 5.30 15.63 20.07
N LEU A 134 5.55 16.93 20.14
CA LEU A 134 6.43 17.62 19.18
C LEU A 134 7.85 17.66 19.75
N PRO A 135 8.84 17.03 19.10
CA PRO A 135 10.20 17.03 19.62
C PRO A 135 10.94 18.33 19.31
N ASP A 136 11.95 18.60 20.13
CA ASP A 136 12.97 19.59 19.81
C ASP A 136 13.86 19.06 18.69
N PHE A 137 13.92 19.80 17.58
CA PHE A 137 14.76 19.52 16.43
C PHE A 137 15.23 20.85 15.83
N GLU A 138 16.50 20.95 15.47
CA GLU A 138 17.05 22.15 14.85
C GLU A 138 16.54 22.31 13.42
N MET A 139 15.54 23.19 13.25
CA MET A 139 14.97 23.50 11.94
C MET A 139 15.91 24.41 11.13
N PRO A 140 15.92 24.31 9.79
CA PRO A 140 16.77 25.16 8.96
C PRO A 140 16.35 26.63 9.05
N PRO A 141 17.25 27.58 8.72
CA PRO A 141 16.87 28.98 8.54
C PRO A 141 15.69 29.11 7.57
N GLY A 142 14.64 29.81 8.00
CA GLY A 142 13.38 29.95 7.26
C GLY A 142 12.42 28.76 7.39
N GLY A 143 12.74 27.73 8.18
CA GLY A 143 11.85 26.59 8.47
C GLY A 143 11.64 25.62 7.30
N VAL A 144 10.75 24.66 7.48
CA VAL A 144 10.51 23.55 6.52
C VAL A 144 9.27 23.72 5.64
N HIS A 145 8.43 24.71 5.92
CA HIS A 145 7.14 24.86 5.27
C HIS A 145 7.25 25.38 3.82
N ILE A 146 6.19 25.12 3.06
CA ILE A 146 6.03 25.58 1.69
C ILE A 146 6.07 27.10 1.59
N ARG A 147 6.71 27.63 0.55
CA ARG A 147 6.85 29.07 0.30
C ARG A 147 6.88 29.38 -1.20
N TRP A 148 6.73 30.65 -1.53
CA TRP A 148 6.84 31.15 -2.89
C TRP A 148 7.49 32.55 -2.90
N PRO A 149 8.43 32.85 -3.82
CA PRO A 149 9.07 31.91 -4.75
C PRO A 149 10.02 30.95 -4.02
N ASP A 150 10.32 29.80 -4.63
CA ASP A 150 11.13 28.76 -4.02
C ASP A 150 11.78 27.86 -5.08
N ASP A 151 13.10 27.86 -5.17
CA ASP A 151 13.80 27.15 -6.24
C ASP A 151 13.86 25.63 -6.00
N PRO A 152 13.93 24.80 -7.06
CA PRO A 152 13.89 23.35 -6.93
C PRO A 152 15.03 22.74 -6.09
N LEU A 153 16.26 23.27 -6.17
CA LEU A 153 17.39 22.71 -5.43
C LEU A 153 17.29 23.02 -3.94
N SER A 154 16.78 24.19 -3.58
CA SER A 154 16.46 24.51 -2.19
C SER A 154 15.36 23.63 -1.61
N GLN A 155 14.34 23.27 -2.41
CA GLN A 155 13.29 22.33 -1.98
C GLN A 155 13.86 20.94 -1.68
N GLU A 156 14.69 20.42 -2.60
CA GLU A 156 15.36 19.13 -2.43
C GLU A 156 16.28 19.11 -1.21
N ALA A 157 17.17 20.12 -1.10
CA ALA A 157 18.09 20.24 0.03
C ALA A 157 17.35 20.30 1.38
N ARG A 158 16.23 21.03 1.46
CA ARG A 158 15.42 21.05 2.70
C ARG A 158 14.80 19.69 2.99
N LEU A 159 14.27 18.99 1.98
CA LEU A 159 13.69 17.67 2.15
C LEU A 159 14.72 16.67 2.70
N PHE A 160 15.89 16.59 2.06
CA PHE A 160 16.90 15.57 2.37
C PHE A 160 17.69 15.89 3.64
N ASN A 161 18.01 17.17 3.88
CA ASN A 161 18.90 17.55 4.99
C ASN A 161 18.16 17.86 6.29
N TYR A 162 16.84 18.11 6.25
CA TYR A 162 16.08 18.53 7.42
C TYR A 162 14.76 17.79 7.59
N LYS A 163 13.88 17.83 6.59
CA LYS A 163 12.50 17.35 6.74
C LYS A 163 12.41 15.88 7.13
N TRP A 164 13.18 14.99 6.49
CA TRP A 164 13.19 13.56 6.85
C TRP A 164 13.73 13.30 8.25
N TYR A 165 14.77 14.03 8.68
CA TYR A 165 15.31 13.89 10.03
C TYR A 165 14.38 14.45 11.10
N ALA A 166 13.63 15.53 10.79
CA ALA A 166 12.57 16.02 11.65
C ALA A 166 11.44 14.97 11.76
N ALA A 167 11.05 14.34 10.66
CA ALA A 167 10.08 13.24 10.70
C ALA A 167 10.55 12.07 11.57
N LEU A 168 11.82 11.66 11.46
CA LEU A 168 12.41 10.64 12.33
C LEU A 168 12.40 11.03 13.81
N ALA A 169 12.74 12.28 14.14
CA ALA A 169 12.65 12.80 15.51
C ALA A 169 11.22 12.71 16.04
N TYR A 170 10.22 13.08 15.23
CA TYR A 170 8.80 12.97 15.57
C TYR A 170 8.39 11.51 15.82
N ILE A 171 8.77 10.59 14.93
CA ILE A 171 8.47 9.16 15.03
C ILE A 171 9.01 8.60 16.36
N ARG A 172 10.25 8.96 16.73
CA ARG A 172 10.87 8.56 17.99
C ARG A 172 10.12 9.11 19.21
N ALA A 173 9.85 10.41 19.21
CA ALA A 173 9.22 11.09 20.34
C ALA A 173 7.82 10.54 20.65
N ASN A 174 7.09 10.12 19.61
CA ASN A 174 5.75 9.54 19.74
C ASN A 174 5.76 8.01 19.87
N ARG A 175 6.94 7.36 19.90
CA ARG A 175 7.09 5.89 20.04
C ARG A 175 6.24 5.11 19.04
N LEU A 176 6.12 5.61 17.81
CA LEU A 176 5.29 5.00 16.78
C LEU A 176 5.81 3.63 16.33
N ASN A 177 7.10 3.38 16.56
CA ASN A 177 7.72 2.06 16.54
C ASN A 177 8.16 1.73 17.98
N HIS A 178 7.76 0.57 18.52
CA HIS A 178 8.06 0.23 19.90
C HIS A 178 8.04 -1.27 20.18
N THR A 179 8.81 -1.68 21.19
CA THR A 179 8.85 -3.05 21.69
C THR A 179 7.66 -3.33 22.60
N VAL A 180 6.90 -4.38 22.30
CA VAL A 180 5.67 -4.78 23.01
C VAL A 180 5.88 -5.96 23.97
N ILE A 181 6.81 -6.87 23.66
CA ILE A 181 7.32 -7.88 24.62
C ILE A 181 8.81 -7.65 24.79
N ARG A 182 9.27 -7.59 26.04
CA ARG A 182 10.69 -7.48 26.39
C ARG A 182 10.98 -8.26 27.68
N GLY A 183 12.02 -9.08 27.63
CA GLY A 183 12.61 -9.76 28.77
C GLY A 183 14.07 -9.34 29.03
N PRO A 184 14.63 -9.68 30.21
CA PRO A 184 15.99 -9.31 30.58
C PRO A 184 17.08 -10.12 29.87
N GLN A 185 16.72 -11.25 29.24
CA GLN A 185 17.63 -12.20 28.58
C GLN A 185 17.17 -12.49 27.14
N ASP A 186 16.55 -11.50 26.49
CA ASP A 186 16.09 -11.65 25.12
C ASP A 186 17.25 -11.93 24.17
N ARG A 187 17.05 -12.91 23.29
CA ARG A 187 18.03 -13.36 22.30
C ARG A 187 17.42 -13.55 20.92
N PHE A 188 16.10 -13.63 20.81
CA PHE A 188 15.37 -13.77 19.55
C PHE A 188 14.37 -12.63 19.38
N GLY A 189 14.40 -11.93 18.25
CA GLY A 189 13.53 -10.82 17.95
C GLY A 189 12.51 -11.13 16.86
N LEU A 190 11.28 -10.66 17.05
CA LEU A 190 10.25 -10.59 16.01
C LEU A 190 9.92 -9.11 15.75
N MET A 191 10.08 -8.66 14.52
CA MET A 191 9.72 -7.31 14.11
C MET A 191 8.60 -7.38 13.07
N ALA A 192 7.46 -6.74 13.34
CA ALA A 192 6.29 -6.86 12.48
C ALA A 192 5.50 -5.54 12.34
N SER A 193 4.79 -5.38 11.23
CA SER A 193 4.00 -4.18 10.90
C SER A 193 2.61 -4.54 10.35
N GLY A 194 1.67 -3.60 10.42
CA GLY A 194 0.31 -3.76 9.88
C GLY A 194 -0.38 -5.05 10.33
N LYS A 195 -1.16 -5.69 9.45
CA LYS A 195 -1.80 -6.98 9.72
C LYS A 195 -0.82 -8.06 10.17
N ALA A 196 0.38 -8.10 9.57
CA ALA A 196 1.40 -9.09 9.90
C ALA A 196 1.83 -9.03 11.38
N TYR A 197 1.71 -7.88 12.04
CA TYR A 197 1.88 -7.79 13.50
C TYR A 197 0.83 -8.60 14.25
N ASN A 198 -0.46 -8.47 13.91
CA ASN A 198 -1.53 -9.24 14.55
C ASN A 198 -1.39 -10.72 14.24
N ASP A 199 -1.06 -11.08 13.00
CA ASP A 199 -0.83 -12.49 12.65
C ASP A 199 0.37 -13.07 13.39
N THR A 200 1.42 -12.27 13.63
CA THR A 200 2.57 -12.69 14.46
C THR A 200 2.14 -12.94 15.90
N ARG A 201 1.31 -12.07 16.48
CA ARG A 201 0.75 -12.26 17.83
C ARG A 201 -0.13 -13.51 17.89
N GLN A 202 -0.95 -13.75 16.87
CA GLN A 202 -1.77 -14.96 16.79
C GLN A 202 -0.89 -16.21 16.62
N ALA A 203 0.13 -16.18 15.77
CA ALA A 203 1.07 -17.27 15.56
C ALA A 203 1.81 -17.66 16.86
N LEU A 204 2.22 -16.66 17.65
CA LEU A 204 2.79 -16.90 18.98
C LEU A 204 1.79 -17.63 19.88
N LEU A 205 0.55 -17.17 19.97
CA LEU A 205 -0.49 -17.83 20.77
C LEU A 205 -0.78 -19.27 20.28
N ASP A 206 -0.86 -19.47 18.97
CA ASP A 206 -1.10 -20.78 18.36
C ASP A 206 0.04 -21.76 18.69
N LEU A 207 1.29 -21.28 18.77
CA LEU A 207 2.45 -22.08 19.22
C LEU A 207 2.51 -22.26 20.74
N GLY A 208 1.57 -21.67 21.50
CA GLY A 208 1.59 -21.66 22.96
C GLY A 208 2.63 -20.70 23.56
N LEU A 209 3.08 -19.72 22.81
CA LEU A 209 4.06 -18.73 23.23
C LEU A 209 3.32 -17.46 23.70
N ASP A 210 2.69 -17.54 24.87
CA ASP A 210 2.18 -16.35 25.55
C ASP A 210 3.33 -15.43 26.02
N ASP A 211 3.02 -14.22 26.48
CA ASP A 211 4.04 -13.23 26.85
C ASP A 211 4.99 -13.76 27.96
N HIS A 212 4.46 -14.57 28.89
CA HIS A 212 5.28 -15.22 29.92
C HIS A 212 6.26 -16.25 29.32
N THR A 213 5.78 -17.09 28.41
CA THR A 213 6.63 -18.07 27.71
C THR A 213 7.63 -17.38 26.80
N CYS A 214 7.24 -16.31 26.11
CA CYS A 214 8.15 -15.46 25.33
C CYS A 214 9.29 -14.94 26.22
N ASN A 215 8.97 -14.37 27.39
CA ASN A 215 9.99 -13.88 28.32
C ASN A 215 10.92 -15.00 28.82
N ARG A 216 10.37 -16.19 29.14
CA ARG A 216 11.16 -17.35 29.56
C ARG A 216 12.13 -17.82 28.47
N LEU A 217 11.71 -17.78 27.20
CA LEU A 217 12.51 -18.22 26.06
C LEU A 217 13.44 -17.12 25.51
N GLY A 218 13.32 -15.88 26.01
CA GLY A 218 14.07 -14.73 25.53
C GLY A 218 13.59 -14.25 24.15
N ILE A 219 12.28 -14.19 23.94
CA ILE A 219 11.64 -13.70 22.71
C ILE A 219 11.18 -12.26 22.92
N ARG A 220 11.73 -11.35 22.12
CA ARG A 220 11.36 -9.93 22.03
C ARG A 220 10.45 -9.70 20.84
N VAL A 221 9.43 -8.85 21.00
CA VAL A 221 8.51 -8.50 19.89
C VAL A 221 8.44 -6.99 19.74
N HIS A 222 8.62 -6.51 18.51
CA HIS A 222 8.63 -5.10 18.15
C HIS A 222 7.59 -4.80 17.09
N LYS A 223 6.74 -3.81 17.38
CA LYS A 223 5.70 -3.33 16.49
C LYS A 223 6.22 -2.10 15.75
N VAL A 224 6.10 -2.14 14.43
CA VAL A 224 6.47 -1.03 13.54
C VAL A 224 5.19 -0.39 13.00
N GLY A 225 4.88 0.82 13.47
CA GLY A 225 3.76 1.63 12.99
C GLY A 225 4.12 2.51 11.79
N VAL A 226 5.38 2.94 11.69
CA VAL A 226 5.94 3.69 10.55
C VAL A 226 7.04 2.86 9.90
N VAL A 227 6.75 2.32 8.71
CA VAL A 227 7.60 1.35 8.01
C VAL A 227 8.70 2.00 7.17
N TRP A 228 8.55 3.30 6.86
CA TRP A 228 9.59 4.09 6.22
C TRP A 228 9.46 5.58 6.60
N PRO A 229 10.57 6.30 6.84
CA PRO A 229 11.86 5.73 7.18
C PRO A 229 11.78 4.94 8.49
N LEU A 230 12.45 3.79 8.56
CA LEU A 230 12.59 3.04 9.81
C LEU A 230 13.39 3.88 10.80
N GLU A 231 12.89 4.01 12.03
CA GLU A 231 13.48 4.91 13.02
C GLU A 231 14.71 4.24 13.67
N PRO A 232 15.91 4.83 13.54
CA PRO A 232 17.12 4.04 13.77
C PRO A 232 17.47 3.84 15.24
N GLN A 233 17.03 4.72 16.15
CA GLN A 233 17.34 4.60 17.57
C GLN A 233 16.56 3.45 18.19
N SER A 234 15.23 3.46 18.07
CA SER A 234 14.35 2.40 18.57
C SER A 234 14.64 1.04 17.91
N THR A 235 15.01 1.03 16.63
CA THR A 235 15.38 -0.19 15.91
C THR A 235 16.69 -0.78 16.43
N ARG A 236 17.71 0.04 16.65
CA ARG A 236 18.99 -0.39 17.26
C ARG A 236 18.82 -0.81 18.72
N GLU A 237 17.99 -0.11 19.49
CA GLU A 237 17.63 -0.52 20.86
C GLU A 237 16.90 -1.86 20.89
N PHE A 238 16.03 -2.12 19.91
CA PHE A 238 15.38 -3.42 19.75
C PHE A 238 16.38 -4.52 19.36
N ALA A 239 17.36 -4.22 18.51
CA ALA A 239 18.35 -5.20 18.05
C ALA A 239 19.41 -5.56 19.11
N ASP A 240 19.67 -4.67 20.07
CA ASP A 240 20.72 -4.86 21.07
C ASP A 240 20.48 -6.12 21.94
N GLY A 241 21.52 -6.94 22.04
CA GLY A 241 21.53 -8.21 22.76
C GLY A 241 20.89 -9.39 22.01
N LEU A 242 20.25 -9.16 20.86
CA LEU A 242 19.65 -10.24 20.08
C LEU A 242 20.70 -11.00 19.27
N GLN A 243 20.48 -12.31 19.12
CA GLN A 243 21.27 -13.18 18.25
C GLN A 243 20.63 -13.28 16.86
N GLU A 244 19.31 -13.24 16.80
CA GLU A 244 18.54 -13.34 15.56
C GLU A 244 17.29 -12.47 15.61
N ILE A 245 16.95 -11.86 14.48
CA ILE A 245 15.71 -11.12 14.26
C ILE A 245 15.01 -11.73 13.03
N VAL A 246 13.73 -12.03 13.15
CA VAL A 246 12.84 -12.35 12.03
C VAL A 246 11.90 -11.17 11.78
N VAL A 247 11.98 -10.61 10.58
CA VAL A 247 11.10 -9.54 10.10
C VAL A 247 9.88 -10.15 9.43
N VAL A 248 8.72 -9.91 10.02
CA VAL A 248 7.41 -10.37 9.52
C VAL A 248 6.68 -9.16 8.91
N GLU A 249 6.92 -8.94 7.63
CA GLU A 249 6.29 -7.88 6.85
C GLU A 249 5.51 -8.44 5.66
N GLU A 250 4.51 -7.71 5.18
CA GLU A 250 3.68 -8.12 4.06
C GLU A 250 4.34 -7.81 2.71
N LYS A 251 4.19 -8.71 1.74
CA LYS A 251 4.75 -8.60 0.38
C LYS A 251 6.27 -8.43 0.33
N ARG A 252 6.82 -7.52 -0.48
CA ARG A 252 8.28 -7.38 -0.66
C ARG A 252 8.89 -6.62 0.51
N GLN A 253 10.16 -6.89 0.75
CA GLN A 253 10.90 -6.34 1.89
C GLN A 253 11.06 -4.83 1.81
N LEU A 254 10.76 -4.18 2.93
CA LEU A 254 10.99 -2.77 3.17
C LEU A 254 11.68 -2.56 4.51
N ILE A 255 11.17 -3.20 5.57
CA ILE A 255 11.73 -3.15 6.93
C ILE A 255 13.01 -3.97 6.98
N GLU A 256 13.02 -5.18 6.42
CA GLU A 256 14.18 -6.09 6.48
C GLU A 256 15.45 -5.43 5.92
N TYR A 257 15.33 -4.71 4.79
CA TYR A 257 16.47 -4.03 4.17
C TYR A 257 16.96 -2.82 5.00
N GLN A 258 16.05 -2.04 5.58
CA GLN A 258 16.43 -0.90 6.44
C GLN A 258 17.09 -1.37 7.73
N LEU A 259 16.54 -2.40 8.36
CA LEU A 259 17.12 -3.03 9.55
C LEU A 259 18.54 -3.55 9.26
N LYS A 260 18.74 -4.22 8.12
CA LYS A 260 20.08 -4.68 7.70
C LYS A 260 21.05 -3.51 7.52
N GLU A 261 20.63 -2.42 6.89
CA GLU A 261 21.45 -1.21 6.71
C GLU A 261 21.87 -0.60 8.05
N GLU A 262 20.94 -0.41 8.99
CA GLU A 262 21.21 0.19 10.29
C GLU A 262 22.17 -0.63 11.17
N LEU A 263 22.20 -1.95 10.95
CA LEU A 263 23.03 -2.90 11.68
C LEU A 263 24.31 -3.28 10.95
N TYR A 264 24.46 -2.96 9.65
CA TYR A 264 25.57 -3.42 8.82
C TYR A 264 26.93 -3.04 9.41
N ASN A 265 27.05 -1.83 9.96
CA ASN A 265 28.29 -1.32 10.56
C ASN A 265 28.46 -1.68 12.05
N TRP A 266 27.59 -2.51 12.65
CA TRP A 266 27.81 -3.01 14.01
C TRP A 266 28.99 -3.97 14.08
N PRO A 267 29.70 -4.09 15.22
CA PRO A 267 30.69 -5.14 15.40
C PRO A 267 30.08 -6.53 15.17
N ASP A 268 30.76 -7.41 14.43
CA ASP A 268 30.25 -8.75 14.06
C ASP A 268 29.74 -9.54 15.28
N ALA A 269 30.46 -9.47 16.41
CA ALA A 269 30.10 -10.15 17.65
C ALA A 269 28.79 -9.65 18.31
N LYS A 270 28.27 -8.50 17.89
CA LYS A 270 27.02 -7.90 18.39
C LYS A 270 25.91 -7.84 17.35
N ARG A 271 26.22 -8.08 16.08
CA ARG A 271 25.27 -7.93 14.98
C ARG A 271 24.36 -9.16 14.93
N PRO A 272 23.04 -9.04 15.17
CA PRO A 272 22.15 -10.17 15.05
C PRO A 272 22.05 -10.63 13.60
N ARG A 273 21.74 -11.92 13.41
CA ARG A 273 21.30 -12.42 12.11
C ARG A 273 19.91 -11.86 11.80
N VAL A 274 19.74 -11.23 10.64
CA VAL A 274 18.44 -10.69 10.22
C VAL A 274 17.86 -11.54 9.08
N LEU A 275 16.70 -12.13 9.34
CA LEU A 275 15.92 -12.95 8.42
C LEU A 275 14.56 -12.33 8.18
N GLY A 276 13.87 -12.75 7.13
CA GLY A 276 12.50 -12.34 6.85
C GLY A 276 11.92 -13.19 5.75
N LYS A 277 12.06 -12.77 4.48
CA LYS A 277 11.54 -13.55 3.35
C LYS A 277 12.32 -14.81 3.06
N PHE A 278 13.61 -14.78 3.32
CA PHE A 278 14.53 -15.85 3.01
C PHE A 278 15.20 -16.35 4.29
N ASP A 279 15.31 -17.68 4.39
CA ASP A 279 16.07 -18.34 5.45
C ASP A 279 17.57 -18.27 5.14
N GLN A 280 18.40 -18.52 6.15
CA GLN A 280 19.83 -18.65 5.94
C GLN A 280 20.16 -19.95 5.17
N VAL A 281 21.04 -19.84 4.19
CA VAL A 281 21.70 -20.97 3.53
C VAL A 281 23.05 -21.22 4.21
N ASP A 282 23.29 -22.45 4.65
CA ASP A 282 24.54 -22.82 5.33
C ASP A 282 25.75 -22.63 4.38
N GLY A 283 26.78 -21.93 4.85
CA GLY A 283 27.97 -21.63 4.06
C GLY A 283 27.84 -20.41 3.13
N ASP A 284 26.66 -19.79 3.04
CA ASP A 284 26.48 -18.51 2.34
C ASP A 284 26.62 -17.32 3.32
N SER A 285 27.33 -16.29 2.88
CA SER A 285 27.53 -15.03 3.60
C SER A 285 26.77 -13.86 2.96
N GLY A 286 26.09 -14.09 1.83
CA GLY A 286 25.37 -13.06 1.08
C GLY A 286 23.88 -12.95 1.44
N GLY A 287 23.24 -11.90 0.90
CA GLY A 287 21.80 -11.66 1.05
C GLY A 287 20.97 -12.28 -0.09
N GLU A 288 19.68 -11.97 -0.15
CA GLU A 288 18.75 -12.48 -1.18
C GLU A 288 19.33 -12.54 -2.62
N TRP A 289 20.05 -11.49 -3.03
CA TRP A 289 20.58 -11.35 -4.38
C TRP A 289 21.92 -12.07 -4.63
N SER A 290 22.53 -12.72 -3.62
CA SER A 290 23.72 -13.56 -3.82
C SER A 290 23.38 -14.97 -4.31
N ALA A 291 22.14 -15.43 -4.12
CA ALA A 291 21.70 -16.74 -4.54
C ALA A 291 21.14 -16.71 -5.97
N PRO A 292 21.51 -17.65 -6.87
CA PRO A 292 20.93 -17.73 -8.21
C PRO A 292 19.40 -17.95 -8.22
N ASN A 293 18.87 -18.63 -7.20
CA ASN A 293 17.44 -18.83 -6.99
C ASN A 293 17.08 -18.75 -5.50
N PRO A 294 16.73 -17.56 -4.99
CA PRO A 294 16.45 -17.37 -3.57
C PRO A 294 15.17 -18.05 -3.09
N ILE A 295 14.24 -18.38 -4.01
CA ILE A 295 12.99 -19.07 -3.66
C ILE A 295 13.22 -20.45 -3.04
N SER A 296 14.36 -21.09 -3.34
CA SER A 296 14.74 -22.40 -2.78
C SER A 296 14.82 -22.43 -1.25
N HIS A 297 14.99 -21.28 -0.61
CA HIS A 297 15.12 -21.14 0.84
C HIS A 297 14.17 -20.08 1.41
N SER A 298 12.95 -19.96 0.87
CA SER A 298 11.95 -19.04 1.42
C SER A 298 11.57 -19.41 2.87
N LEU A 299 11.54 -18.39 3.73
CA LEU A 299 11.06 -18.46 5.11
C LEU A 299 9.64 -17.89 5.22
N LEU A 300 9.41 -16.70 4.65
CA LEU A 300 8.11 -16.05 4.53
C LEU A 300 7.90 -15.65 3.06
N ARG A 301 6.67 -15.79 2.57
CA ARG A 301 6.36 -15.44 1.17
C ARG A 301 6.41 -13.93 0.95
N ALA A 302 6.92 -13.52 -0.21
CA ALA A 302 6.95 -12.12 -0.66
C ALA A 302 5.77 -11.74 -1.56
N ASN A 303 4.91 -12.72 -1.89
CA ASN A 303 3.69 -12.57 -2.66
C ASN A 303 2.46 -12.94 -1.81
N ALA A 304 1.28 -12.46 -2.22
CA ALA A 304 0.04 -12.58 -1.46
C ALA A 304 0.15 -12.00 -0.02
N ASP A 305 -0.86 -12.28 0.80
CA ASP A 305 -0.94 -11.93 2.22
C ASP A 305 -0.04 -12.83 3.10
N LEU A 306 0.17 -12.60 4.39
CA LEU A 306 0.64 -13.65 5.32
C LEU A 306 -0.52 -14.22 6.13
N THR A 307 -0.35 -15.44 6.63
CA THR A 307 -1.30 -16.08 7.54
C THR A 307 -0.60 -16.44 8.85
N PRO A 308 -1.33 -16.51 9.98
CA PRO A 308 -0.77 -16.94 11.26
C PRO A 308 -0.07 -18.30 11.18
N ALA A 309 -0.61 -19.24 10.40
CA ALA A 309 -0.02 -20.57 10.22
C ALA A 309 1.37 -20.52 9.55
N LEU A 310 1.52 -19.74 8.47
CA LEU A 310 2.80 -19.57 7.78
C LEU A 310 3.84 -18.92 8.71
N ILE A 311 3.41 -17.91 9.47
CA ILE A 311 4.28 -17.22 10.43
C ILE A 311 4.66 -18.17 11.59
N ALA A 312 3.73 -18.97 12.11
CA ALA A 312 3.98 -19.95 13.15
C ALA A 312 5.01 -21.00 12.72
N GLN A 313 4.89 -21.53 11.50
CA GLN A 313 5.86 -22.46 10.93
C GLN A 313 7.26 -21.83 10.82
N ALA A 314 7.35 -20.58 10.36
CA ALA A 314 8.61 -19.84 10.27
C ALA A 314 9.24 -19.62 11.67
N ILE A 315 8.47 -19.11 12.63
CA ILE A 315 8.92 -18.87 14.01
C ILE A 315 9.39 -20.18 14.65
N ALA A 316 8.60 -21.25 14.57
CA ALA A 316 8.95 -22.54 15.16
C ALA A 316 10.23 -23.13 14.55
N ARG A 317 10.39 -23.05 13.22
CA ARG A 317 11.62 -23.49 12.53
C ARG A 317 12.85 -22.75 13.07
N ARG A 318 12.75 -21.43 13.26
CA ARG A 318 13.86 -20.60 13.74
C ARG A 318 14.17 -20.81 15.22
N LEU A 319 13.14 -20.86 16.07
CA LEU A 319 13.31 -21.12 17.51
C LEU A 319 13.97 -22.48 17.77
N LYS A 320 13.58 -23.54 17.05
CA LYS A 320 14.23 -24.86 17.17
C LYS A 320 15.72 -24.82 16.85
N LYS A 321 16.13 -24.05 15.83
CA LYS A 321 17.56 -23.86 15.49
C LYS A 321 18.34 -23.12 16.59
N MET A 322 17.68 -22.32 17.43
CA MET A 322 18.33 -21.63 18.55
C MET A 322 18.49 -22.48 19.81
N GLY A 323 17.94 -23.70 19.83
CA GLY A 323 17.96 -24.58 21.00
C GLY A 323 16.86 -24.22 22.00
N LEU A 324 15.83 -25.06 22.01
CA LEU A 324 14.73 -25.04 22.97
C LEU A 324 14.82 -26.26 23.90
N ASP A 325 14.26 -26.16 25.10
CA ASP A 325 14.10 -27.32 25.97
C ASP A 325 13.14 -28.36 25.34
N ALA A 326 13.26 -29.61 25.77
CA ALA A 326 12.53 -30.73 25.17
C ALA A 326 11.01 -30.58 25.33
N ASP A 327 10.54 -30.07 26.47
CA ASP A 327 9.13 -29.85 26.75
C ASP A 327 8.53 -28.77 25.83
N THR A 328 9.21 -27.63 25.72
CA THR A 328 8.81 -26.55 24.81
C THR A 328 8.82 -27.00 23.35
N THR A 329 9.83 -27.78 22.95
CA THR A 329 9.92 -28.34 21.60
C THR A 329 8.72 -29.26 21.31
N ALA A 330 8.43 -30.18 22.21
CA ALA A 330 7.29 -31.10 22.07
C ALA A 330 5.94 -30.36 22.01
N ARG A 331 5.78 -29.31 22.81
CA ARG A 331 4.58 -28.46 22.78
C ARG A 331 4.42 -27.74 21.45
N ILE A 332 5.49 -27.12 20.93
CA ILE A 332 5.49 -26.46 19.62
C ILE A 332 5.15 -27.47 18.52
N ASP A 333 5.73 -28.67 18.56
CA ASP A 333 5.45 -29.73 17.59
C ASP A 333 3.99 -30.17 17.60
N ALA A 334 3.42 -30.35 18.79
CA ALA A 334 2.01 -30.69 18.94
C ALA A 334 1.10 -29.60 18.35
N GLN A 335 1.41 -28.33 18.58
CA GLN A 335 0.62 -27.22 18.04
C GLN A 335 0.75 -27.10 16.52
N LEU A 336 1.95 -27.27 15.97
CA LEU A 336 2.15 -27.29 14.52
C LEU A 336 1.35 -28.42 13.86
N ALA A 337 1.33 -29.61 14.45
CA ALA A 337 0.55 -30.73 13.94
C ALA A 337 -0.96 -30.42 13.92
N VAL A 338 -1.47 -29.68 14.92
CA VAL A 338 -2.87 -29.22 14.94
C VAL A 338 -3.13 -28.19 13.85
N LEU A 339 -2.22 -27.23 13.64
CA LEU A 339 -2.33 -26.22 12.58
C LEU A 339 -2.34 -26.87 11.20
N ASP A 340 -1.43 -27.80 10.94
CA ASP A 340 -1.32 -28.52 9.68
C ASP A 340 -2.59 -29.36 9.41
N ALA A 341 -3.12 -30.03 10.44
CA ALA A 341 -4.37 -30.79 10.32
C ALA A 341 -5.58 -29.89 9.99
N LYS A 342 -5.69 -28.72 10.63
CA LYS A 342 -6.74 -27.74 10.30
C LYS A 342 -6.62 -27.23 8.87
N GLN A 343 -5.40 -26.94 8.41
CA GLN A 343 -5.17 -26.47 7.04
C GLN A 343 -5.52 -27.53 6.00
N GLN A 344 -5.17 -28.80 6.24
CA GLN A 344 -5.58 -29.92 5.38
C GLN A 344 -7.10 -30.09 5.36
N ALA A 345 -7.77 -29.98 6.50
CA ALA A 345 -9.23 -30.08 6.57
C ALA A 345 -9.94 -28.95 5.80
N MET A 346 -9.41 -27.72 5.85
CA MET A 346 -9.94 -26.59 5.07
C MET A 346 -9.80 -26.80 3.56
N GLN A 347 -8.69 -27.38 3.09
CA GLN A 347 -8.51 -27.68 1.66
C GLN A 347 -9.51 -28.71 1.14
N VAL A 348 -9.92 -29.68 1.97
CA VAL A 348 -10.90 -30.72 1.59
C VAL A 348 -12.32 -30.15 1.47
N LEU A 349 -12.65 -29.09 2.22
CA LEU A 349 -13.97 -28.46 2.24
C LEU A 349 -14.16 -27.39 1.16
N GLU A 350 -13.11 -27.04 0.40
CA GLU A 350 -13.18 -26.07 -0.68
C GLU A 350 -13.97 -26.64 -1.88
N VAL A 351 -15.29 -26.62 -1.78
CA VAL A 351 -16.17 -26.85 -2.93
C VAL A 351 -15.94 -25.69 -3.89
N LYS A 352 -15.23 -25.94 -5.00
CA LYS A 352 -14.98 -24.99 -6.10
C LYS A 352 -16.28 -24.60 -6.83
N ALA A 353 -17.21 -23.96 -6.12
CA ALA A 353 -18.32 -23.25 -6.70
C ALA A 353 -17.93 -21.76 -6.77
N ASP A 354 -16.94 -21.45 -7.59
CA ASP A 354 -16.53 -20.06 -7.83
C ASP A 354 -17.71 -19.31 -8.48
N ARG A 355 -18.39 -18.49 -7.68
CA ARG A 355 -19.41 -17.57 -8.19
C ARG A 355 -18.68 -16.47 -8.95
N GLN A 356 -18.54 -16.65 -10.25
CA GLN A 356 -17.97 -15.64 -11.13
C GLN A 356 -18.77 -14.34 -11.01
N PRO A 357 -18.10 -13.18 -10.84
CA PRO A 357 -18.75 -11.90 -10.91
C PRO A 357 -19.54 -11.75 -12.22
N TRP A 358 -20.81 -11.38 -12.13
CA TRP A 358 -21.70 -11.26 -13.27
C TRP A 358 -22.46 -9.93 -13.24
N PHE A 359 -22.97 -9.51 -14.38
CA PHE A 359 -23.87 -8.36 -14.42
C PHE A 359 -25.20 -8.69 -13.72
N CYS A 360 -25.74 -7.71 -12.99
CA CYS A 360 -27.11 -7.80 -12.49
C CYS A 360 -28.07 -8.02 -13.67
N SER A 361 -29.18 -8.74 -13.46
CA SER A 361 -30.12 -9.09 -14.54
C SER A 361 -30.68 -7.87 -15.30
N GLY A 362 -30.81 -6.72 -14.62
CA GLY A 362 -31.25 -5.45 -15.22
C GLY A 362 -30.13 -4.52 -15.67
N CYS A 363 -28.86 -4.92 -15.57
CA CYS A 363 -27.74 -4.05 -15.91
C CYS A 363 -27.70 -3.78 -17.43
N PRO A 364 -27.65 -2.52 -17.89
CA PRO A 364 -27.57 -2.20 -19.31
C PRO A 364 -26.29 -2.73 -19.98
N HIS A 365 -25.26 -3.06 -19.19
CA HIS A 365 -24.02 -3.65 -19.70
C HIS A 365 -24.18 -5.07 -20.24
N ASN A 366 -25.29 -5.76 -19.95
CA ASN A 366 -25.60 -7.07 -20.55
C ASN A 366 -25.71 -7.01 -22.08
N THR A 367 -26.25 -5.91 -22.61
CA THR A 367 -26.35 -5.66 -24.05
C THR A 367 -25.22 -4.75 -24.52
N SER A 368 -24.87 -3.72 -23.74
CA SER A 368 -23.90 -2.72 -24.17
C SER A 368 -22.47 -3.23 -24.24
N THR A 369 -22.13 -4.42 -23.75
CA THR A 369 -20.78 -5.02 -23.93
C THR A 369 -20.69 -5.95 -25.14
N GLN A 370 -21.81 -6.31 -25.78
CA GLN A 370 -21.81 -7.12 -27.01
C GLN A 370 -21.20 -6.35 -28.18
N VAL A 371 -20.51 -7.06 -29.07
CA VAL A 371 -19.92 -6.51 -30.30
C VAL A 371 -20.46 -7.26 -31.51
N PRO A 372 -20.44 -6.65 -32.71
CA PRO A 372 -20.82 -7.33 -33.95
C PRO A 372 -20.03 -8.63 -34.16
N GLU A 373 -20.64 -9.59 -34.87
CA GLU A 373 -19.98 -10.85 -35.23
C GLU A 373 -18.66 -10.59 -35.98
N GLY A 374 -17.62 -11.35 -35.66
CA GLY A 374 -16.27 -11.18 -36.21
C GLY A 374 -15.48 -9.99 -35.64
N SER A 375 -16.07 -9.17 -34.76
CA SER A 375 -15.35 -8.09 -34.05
C SER A 375 -14.90 -8.54 -32.67
N ARG A 376 -13.94 -7.79 -32.10
CA ARG A 376 -13.53 -7.95 -30.70
C ARG A 376 -13.54 -6.63 -29.95
N ALA A 377 -13.72 -6.73 -28.64
CA ALA A 377 -13.55 -5.63 -27.70
C ALA A 377 -12.32 -5.83 -26.80
N MET A 378 -11.78 -4.74 -26.28
CA MET A 378 -10.89 -4.75 -25.11
C MET A 378 -11.63 -4.21 -23.89
N ALA A 379 -11.30 -4.74 -22.72
CA ALA A 379 -11.81 -4.24 -21.45
C ALA A 379 -10.84 -3.27 -20.76
N GLY A 380 -11.37 -2.45 -19.88
CA GLY A 380 -10.64 -1.77 -18.80
C GLY A 380 -11.08 -2.30 -17.44
N ILE A 381 -10.61 -1.65 -16.37
CA ILE A 381 -11.03 -1.97 -15.01
C ILE A 381 -12.33 -1.24 -14.65
N GLY A 382 -13.30 -1.98 -14.14
CA GLY A 382 -14.65 -1.53 -13.79
C GLY A 382 -15.65 -2.66 -14.00
N CYS A 383 -16.96 -2.37 -13.99
CA CYS A 383 -17.97 -3.40 -14.26
C CYS A 383 -17.75 -4.07 -15.63
N HIS A 384 -17.28 -3.31 -16.63
CA HIS A 384 -16.98 -3.82 -17.97
C HIS A 384 -15.79 -4.78 -18.02
N PHE A 385 -14.95 -4.84 -16.97
CA PHE A 385 -13.93 -5.89 -16.83
C PHE A 385 -14.57 -7.28 -16.82
N MET A 386 -15.78 -7.39 -16.24
CA MET A 386 -16.48 -8.66 -16.11
C MET A 386 -16.89 -9.26 -17.47
N SER A 387 -16.92 -8.47 -18.55
CA SER A 387 -17.23 -9.00 -19.88
C SER A 387 -16.15 -9.95 -20.41
N LEU A 388 -14.96 -10.01 -19.79
CA LEU A 388 -13.93 -11.01 -20.06
C LEU A 388 -14.37 -12.44 -19.68
N TRP A 389 -15.22 -12.57 -18.68
CA TRP A 389 -15.75 -13.86 -18.22
C TRP A 389 -17.11 -14.19 -18.87
N MET A 390 -17.54 -13.34 -19.80
CA MET A 390 -18.80 -13.48 -20.51
C MET A 390 -18.52 -13.80 -21.97
N ASP A 391 -19.40 -14.57 -22.61
CA ASP A 391 -19.35 -14.84 -24.05
C ASP A 391 -19.69 -13.56 -24.85
N ARG A 392 -18.71 -12.66 -24.95
CA ARG A 392 -18.86 -11.27 -25.41
C ARG A 392 -17.73 -10.82 -26.33
N SER A 393 -16.91 -11.74 -26.85
CA SER A 393 -15.75 -11.46 -27.72
C SER A 393 -14.86 -10.32 -27.19
N THR A 394 -14.72 -10.24 -25.86
CA THR A 394 -13.86 -9.26 -25.20
C THR A 394 -12.56 -9.96 -24.81
N THR A 395 -11.42 -9.41 -25.21
CA THR A 395 -10.11 -9.99 -24.93
C THR A 395 -9.13 -8.97 -24.39
N GLY A 396 -8.35 -9.39 -23.40
CA GLY A 396 -7.34 -8.57 -22.76
C GLY A 396 -7.92 -7.40 -21.95
N PHE A 397 -7.02 -6.78 -21.18
CA PHE A 397 -7.31 -5.59 -20.41
C PHE A 397 -6.04 -4.77 -20.22
N THR A 398 -6.20 -3.56 -19.70
CA THR A 398 -5.11 -2.64 -19.40
C THR A 398 -5.44 -1.84 -18.14
N GLN A 399 -4.48 -1.05 -17.64
CA GLN A 399 -4.67 -0.18 -16.49
C GLN A 399 -5.74 0.90 -16.75
N MET A 400 -6.38 1.37 -15.67
CA MET A 400 -7.39 2.45 -15.73
C MET A 400 -6.84 3.69 -16.46
N GLY A 401 -7.56 4.15 -17.48
CA GLY A 401 -7.18 5.26 -18.33
C GLY A 401 -6.19 4.91 -19.44
N GLY A 402 -5.94 3.62 -19.68
CA GLY A 402 -5.19 3.10 -20.82
C GLY A 402 -6.08 2.39 -21.86
N GLU A 403 -7.38 2.28 -21.59
CA GLU A 403 -8.34 1.54 -22.41
C GLU A 403 -8.26 1.95 -23.88
N GLY A 404 -8.29 0.98 -24.80
CA GLY A 404 -8.21 1.22 -26.24
C GLY A 404 -6.81 1.53 -26.79
N VAL A 405 -5.92 2.16 -26.02
CA VAL A 405 -4.58 2.55 -26.47
C VAL A 405 -3.67 1.38 -26.89
N PRO A 406 -3.75 0.16 -26.33
CA PRO A 406 -3.00 -0.98 -26.86
C PRO A 406 -3.20 -1.22 -28.36
N TRP A 407 -4.35 -0.79 -28.91
CA TRP A 407 -4.62 -0.86 -30.34
C TRP A 407 -3.64 -0.05 -31.19
N VAL A 408 -3.14 1.07 -30.67
CA VAL A 408 -2.14 1.90 -31.36
C VAL A 408 -0.90 1.08 -31.69
N GLY A 409 -0.47 0.21 -30.77
CA GLY A 409 0.65 -0.69 -31.00
C GLY A 409 0.28 -1.95 -31.79
N GLN A 410 -0.95 -2.45 -31.67
CA GLN A 410 -1.39 -3.69 -32.33
C GLN A 410 -1.79 -3.49 -33.80
N GLN A 411 -2.41 -2.36 -34.16
CA GLN A 411 -3.01 -2.13 -35.47
C GLN A 411 -2.05 -2.38 -36.63
N PRO A 412 -0.78 -1.92 -36.62
CA PRO A 412 0.14 -2.14 -37.74
C PRO A 412 0.51 -3.61 -37.97
N PHE A 413 0.24 -4.50 -37.01
CA PHE A 413 0.63 -5.91 -37.00
C PHE A 413 -0.58 -6.86 -36.90
N SER A 414 -1.80 -6.33 -37.04
CA SER A 414 -3.03 -7.12 -36.99
C SER A 414 -3.74 -7.12 -38.34
N ASN A 415 -4.44 -8.22 -38.64
CA ASN A 415 -5.39 -8.27 -39.76
C ASN A 415 -6.71 -7.56 -39.41
N ASP A 416 -7.00 -7.35 -38.12
CA ASP A 416 -8.17 -6.59 -37.68
C ASP A 416 -8.09 -5.17 -38.23
N GLN A 417 -9.16 -4.71 -38.88
CA GLN A 417 -9.23 -3.33 -39.38
C GLN A 417 -9.81 -2.36 -38.35
N HIS A 418 -10.41 -2.88 -37.28
CA HIS A 418 -11.18 -2.15 -36.28
C HIS A 418 -11.31 -2.98 -35.00
N ILE A 419 -11.35 -2.30 -33.85
CA ILE A 419 -11.74 -2.93 -32.58
C ILE A 419 -12.67 -2.03 -31.77
N PHE A 420 -13.30 -2.62 -30.76
CA PHE A 420 -14.05 -1.88 -29.73
C PHE A 420 -13.23 -1.76 -28.43
N ALA A 421 -13.45 -0.69 -27.66
CA ALA A 421 -12.92 -0.54 -26.31
C ALA A 421 -14.06 -0.19 -25.35
N ASN A 422 -14.35 -1.07 -24.39
CA ASN A 422 -15.33 -0.78 -23.35
C ASN A 422 -14.67 0.05 -22.25
N ILE A 423 -15.27 1.18 -21.90
CA ILE A 423 -14.78 2.07 -20.84
C ILE A 423 -15.96 2.57 -20.01
N GLY A 424 -15.83 2.64 -18.69
CA GLY A 424 -16.87 3.27 -17.85
C GLY A 424 -16.83 4.79 -17.94
N ASP A 425 -17.95 5.45 -17.71
CA ASP A 425 -18.05 6.92 -17.52
C ASP A 425 -17.16 7.44 -16.38
N GLY A 426 -17.05 6.70 -15.27
CA GLY A 426 -16.14 7.05 -14.17
C GLY A 426 -14.67 7.01 -14.60
N THR A 427 -14.29 5.95 -15.32
CA THR A 427 -12.94 5.82 -15.90
C THR A 427 -12.68 6.92 -16.92
N TYR A 428 -13.65 7.18 -17.81
CA TYR A 428 -13.60 8.24 -18.80
C TYR A 428 -13.30 9.60 -18.16
N PHE A 429 -14.07 9.97 -17.13
CA PHE A 429 -13.91 11.22 -16.40
C PHE A 429 -12.55 11.33 -15.72
N HIS A 430 -12.10 10.27 -15.04
CA HIS A 430 -10.87 10.30 -14.26
C HIS A 430 -9.61 10.40 -15.14
N SER A 431 -9.46 9.52 -16.13
CA SER A 431 -8.23 9.44 -16.94
C SER A 431 -8.42 8.86 -18.34
N GLY A 432 -9.55 8.23 -18.63
CA GLY A 432 -9.87 7.62 -19.91
C GLY A 432 -9.94 8.60 -21.07
N ILE A 433 -10.29 9.86 -20.81
CA ILE A 433 -10.25 10.91 -21.82
C ILE A 433 -8.85 11.08 -22.44
N LEU A 434 -7.78 10.87 -21.66
CA LEU A 434 -6.40 10.94 -22.16
C LEU A 434 -6.09 9.78 -23.12
N ALA A 435 -6.62 8.59 -22.84
CA ALA A 435 -6.52 7.44 -23.74
C ALA A 435 -7.25 7.68 -25.08
N VAL A 436 -8.46 8.22 -25.03
CA VAL A 436 -9.21 8.59 -26.25
C VAL A 436 -8.44 9.61 -27.08
N ARG A 437 -7.91 10.67 -26.46
CA ARG A 437 -7.05 11.67 -27.12
C ARG A 437 -5.87 11.02 -27.82
N GLN A 438 -5.20 10.09 -27.16
CA GLN A 438 -4.06 9.38 -27.75
C GLN A 438 -4.47 8.56 -28.98
N SER A 439 -5.62 7.87 -28.93
CA SER A 439 -6.13 7.14 -30.10
C SER A 439 -6.49 8.06 -31.26
N VAL A 440 -7.09 9.22 -30.98
CA VAL A 440 -7.39 10.23 -32.02
C VAL A 440 -6.10 10.75 -32.64
N ALA A 441 -5.13 11.13 -31.82
CA ALA A 441 -3.82 11.61 -32.28
C ALA A 441 -3.07 10.57 -33.12
N ALA A 442 -3.17 9.29 -32.74
CA ALA A 442 -2.57 8.19 -33.50
C ALA A 442 -3.33 7.83 -34.79
N GLY A 443 -4.54 8.38 -34.99
CA GLY A 443 -5.33 8.12 -36.20
C GLY A 443 -5.83 6.69 -36.34
N VAL A 444 -5.86 5.91 -35.25
CA VAL A 444 -6.25 4.49 -35.30
C VAL A 444 -7.76 4.30 -35.41
N ASN A 445 -8.17 3.26 -36.13
CA ASN A 445 -9.58 2.95 -36.31
C ASN A 445 -10.13 2.13 -35.12
N ILE A 446 -10.82 2.80 -34.19
CA ILE A 446 -11.33 2.23 -32.95
C ILE A 446 -12.67 2.85 -32.56
N THR A 447 -13.56 2.05 -31.97
CA THR A 447 -14.80 2.54 -31.34
C THR A 447 -14.71 2.43 -29.83
N TYR A 448 -14.75 3.56 -29.14
CA TYR A 448 -14.91 3.61 -27.68
C TYR A 448 -16.39 3.50 -27.31
N LYS A 449 -16.71 2.54 -26.44
CA LYS A 449 -18.05 2.33 -25.87
C LYS A 449 -18.01 2.85 -24.43
N ILE A 450 -18.38 4.11 -24.25
CA ILE A 450 -18.49 4.73 -22.92
C ILE A 450 -19.77 4.23 -22.26
N LEU A 451 -19.60 3.37 -21.27
CA LEU A 451 -20.67 2.71 -20.55
C LEU A 451 -21.09 3.59 -19.37
N TYR A 452 -22.22 4.28 -19.53
CA TYR A 452 -22.75 5.22 -18.56
C TYR A 452 -23.60 4.53 -17.48
N ASN A 453 -23.29 4.77 -16.21
CA ASN A 453 -24.08 4.34 -15.07
C ASN A 453 -24.16 5.38 -13.93
N ASP A 454 -23.57 6.57 -14.13
CA ASP A 454 -23.57 7.72 -13.24
C ASP A 454 -22.93 7.48 -11.86
N ALA A 455 -22.17 6.39 -11.71
CA ALA A 455 -21.59 5.99 -10.44
C ALA A 455 -20.23 5.27 -10.59
N VAL A 456 -19.33 5.51 -9.63
CA VAL A 456 -18.14 4.66 -9.47
C VAL A 456 -18.55 3.35 -8.78
N ALA A 457 -19.26 2.49 -9.53
CA ALA A 457 -20.05 1.38 -9.00
C ALA A 457 -19.25 0.32 -8.22
N MET A 458 -18.02 0.01 -8.66
CA MET A 458 -17.19 -1.04 -8.04
C MET A 458 -16.50 -0.60 -6.74
N THR A 459 -16.56 0.69 -6.36
CA THR A 459 -15.79 1.25 -5.22
C THR A 459 -16.64 2.03 -4.22
N GLY A 460 -17.96 1.87 -4.25
CA GLY A 460 -18.87 2.49 -3.26
C GLY A 460 -19.93 3.42 -3.84
N GLY A 461 -20.08 3.52 -5.16
CA GLY A 461 -21.20 4.21 -5.79
C GLY A 461 -21.12 5.74 -5.68
N GLN A 462 -19.92 6.29 -5.59
CA GLN A 462 -19.70 7.74 -5.57
C GLN A 462 -20.20 8.37 -6.88
N PRO A 463 -20.79 9.59 -6.84
CA PRO A 463 -21.20 10.30 -8.04
C PRO A 463 -19.99 10.63 -8.92
N ILE A 464 -20.21 10.67 -10.24
CA ILE A 464 -19.17 10.99 -11.22
C ILE A 464 -19.17 12.49 -11.51
N GLY A 465 -18.02 13.14 -11.29
CA GLY A 465 -17.84 14.57 -11.52
C GLY A 465 -17.72 15.39 -10.22
N GLU A 466 -17.07 16.54 -10.31
CA GLU A 466 -16.88 17.46 -9.17
C GLU A 466 -18.07 18.41 -8.95
N ARG A 467 -19.14 18.25 -9.73
CA ARG A 467 -20.35 19.09 -9.67
C ARG A 467 -21.53 18.26 -9.18
N ALA A 468 -22.45 18.90 -8.46
CA ALA A 468 -23.68 18.26 -7.97
C ALA A 468 -24.55 17.67 -9.10
N GLU A 469 -24.44 18.18 -10.32
CA GLU A 469 -25.23 17.73 -11.48
C GLU A 469 -24.59 16.56 -12.26
N GLY A 470 -23.45 16.05 -11.79
CA GLY A 470 -22.75 14.93 -12.42
C GLY A 470 -22.11 15.27 -13.78
N HIS A 471 -21.78 14.24 -14.55
CA HIS A 471 -21.20 14.36 -15.89
C HIS A 471 -22.13 13.70 -16.93
N SER A 472 -23.10 14.45 -17.44
CA SER A 472 -24.15 13.93 -18.31
C SER A 472 -23.64 13.35 -19.63
N VAL A 473 -24.42 12.43 -20.22
CA VAL A 473 -24.17 11.85 -21.56
C VAL A 473 -23.97 12.92 -22.64
N VAL A 474 -24.73 14.03 -22.59
CA VAL A 474 -24.60 15.12 -23.56
C VAL A 474 -23.24 15.81 -23.42
N GLN A 475 -22.76 16.04 -22.20
CA GLN A 475 -21.44 16.65 -21.96
C GLN A 475 -20.33 15.71 -22.44
N ILE A 476 -20.44 14.42 -22.15
CA ILE A 476 -19.50 13.40 -22.66
C ILE A 476 -19.47 13.44 -24.19
N ALA A 477 -20.63 13.43 -24.86
CA ALA A 477 -20.70 13.49 -26.31
C ALA A 477 -20.08 14.77 -26.90
N GLN A 478 -20.32 15.94 -26.31
CA GLN A 478 -19.71 17.18 -26.78
C GLN A 478 -18.19 17.19 -26.54
N SER A 479 -17.73 16.67 -25.41
CA SER A 479 -16.31 16.49 -25.14
C SER A 479 -15.67 15.59 -26.18
N MET A 480 -16.27 14.43 -26.50
CA MET A 480 -15.74 13.53 -27.54
C MET A 480 -15.72 14.16 -28.93
N ARG A 481 -16.71 14.99 -29.26
CA ARG A 481 -16.70 15.76 -30.51
C ARG A 481 -15.53 16.75 -30.54
N ALA A 482 -15.29 17.45 -29.43
CA ALA A 482 -14.20 18.41 -29.30
C ALA A 482 -12.82 17.73 -29.35
N GLU A 483 -12.67 16.54 -28.78
CA GLU A 483 -11.43 15.75 -28.85
C GLU A 483 -11.14 15.24 -30.28
N GLY A 484 -12.11 15.29 -31.21
CA GLY A 484 -11.92 14.91 -32.61
C GLY A 484 -12.51 13.55 -33.00
N ALA A 485 -13.43 12.99 -32.21
CA ALA A 485 -14.14 11.77 -32.61
C ALA A 485 -14.95 12.01 -33.90
N LYS A 486 -14.67 11.22 -34.94
CA LYS A 486 -15.31 11.37 -36.27
C LYS A 486 -16.81 11.05 -36.29
N ARG A 487 -17.25 10.16 -35.40
CA ARG A 487 -18.65 9.72 -35.28
C ARG A 487 -19.00 9.49 -33.82
N ILE A 488 -20.17 9.97 -33.43
CA ILE A 488 -20.79 9.77 -32.12
C ILE A 488 -22.22 9.29 -32.41
N VAL A 489 -22.65 8.22 -31.73
CA VAL A 489 -23.94 7.54 -31.96
C VAL A 489 -24.82 7.70 -30.75
#